data_AF-A0A2V7UQP8-F1
#
_entry.id   AF-A0A2V7UQP8-F1
#
_cell.length_a   1.000
_cell.length_b   1.000
_cell.length_c   1.000
_cell.angle_alpha   90.00
_cell.angle_beta   90.00
_cell.angle_gamma   90.00
#
_symmetry.space_group_name_H-M   'P 1'
#
loop_
_entity.id
_entity.type
_entity.pdbx_description
1 polymer ?
#
loop_
_entity_poly.entity_id
_entity_poly.type
_entity_poly.pdbx_seq_one_letter_code
_entity_poly.pdbx_strand_id
1 'polypeptide(L)'
;MEPIVLIHGYSAESKDATAASITSIYGTLPKDLRAAFGRNAVVEIDLARYLTLEDGVRLDDISRALNRALEDDHPQLLKKGFHAIVHSTGALVIRNWIRRFSPRPAPLRNLIHLAGANFGSGWGHIGKGQLAKWARQIFQGGAERGLQVLEALELGSDWTLDLQLQFLRPGSRMLEDFQVREFVAIGSQADVEWFTFPIRYAKEDGSDGVVRVSASNLNYQYLKLSPTADALDLGWKEARAQWGRHLDRRGSRQGFYEISEASRPGSGGRGEVPLAIPYACAHSGEKLGIVIGSGPREQVLRLIRIALESGTESAANLPPPVEAYRRETADTFRKVLAAQAPAWWKKWVEEPRAQYDRHAQVILRIRDQDGRPVPHFDIFFDSVRGRRDPARAIKDLMEDKHVNTSSPHIITFYLRTDAFSAEAGDWLPRVPEVQGCFLEISAVEPQTREILYLPLRFEFSAAELESWIVGDRTTLIDVELLRLPSPGIFTLVGS
;
A
#
# COMPACT_ATOMS: atom_id res chain seq x y z
N MET A 1 1.49 31.37 -4.03
CA MET A 1 1.54 29.98 -3.53
C MET A 1 0.43 29.81 -2.53
N GLU A 2 -0.37 28.77 -2.72
CA GLU A 2 -1.44 28.38 -1.82
C GLU A 2 -0.88 27.91 -0.46
N PRO A 3 -1.65 28.03 0.64
CA PRO A 3 -1.27 27.52 1.95
C PRO A 3 -0.87 26.04 1.96
N ILE A 4 0.11 25.67 2.78
CA ILE A 4 0.55 24.28 3.00
C ILE A 4 0.01 23.78 4.35
N VAL A 5 -0.82 22.74 4.31
CA VAL A 5 -1.37 22.05 5.48
C VAL A 5 -0.52 20.82 5.78
N LEU A 6 -0.15 20.62 7.05
CA LEU A 6 0.58 19.43 7.50
C LEU A 6 -0.39 18.49 8.23
N ILE A 7 -0.38 17.21 7.88
CA ILE A 7 -1.23 16.18 8.51
C ILE A 7 -0.37 14.96 8.87
N HIS A 8 -0.12 14.75 10.15
CA HIS A 8 0.66 13.59 10.63
C HIS A 8 -0.14 12.28 10.59
N GLY A 9 0.52 11.18 10.96
CA GLY A 9 -0.10 9.87 11.16
C GLY A 9 -0.30 9.47 12.63
N TYR A 10 -0.59 8.18 12.85
CA TYR A 10 -0.89 7.60 14.15
C TYR A 10 0.09 8.00 15.27
N SER A 11 -0.45 8.26 16.47
CA SER A 11 0.31 8.43 17.72
C SER A 11 1.20 9.68 17.84
N ALA A 12 1.04 10.72 17.00
CA ALA A 12 1.70 12.01 17.23
C ALA A 12 0.72 13.04 17.86
N GLU A 13 0.22 12.72 19.06
CA GLU A 13 -0.73 13.54 19.80
C GLU A 13 -0.01 14.54 20.73
N SER A 14 -0.54 15.77 20.83
CA SER A 14 -0.18 16.71 21.88
C SER A 14 -1.41 17.44 22.39
N LYS A 15 -1.53 17.56 23.72
CA LYS A 15 -2.64 18.28 24.36
C LYS A 15 -2.56 19.80 24.15
N ASP A 16 -1.36 20.34 23.87
CA ASP A 16 -1.11 21.78 23.78
C ASP A 16 -0.63 22.22 22.40
N ALA A 17 -1.07 23.42 21.96
CA ALA A 17 -0.64 24.07 20.70
C ALA A 17 0.61 24.92 20.82
N THR A 18 1.63 24.39 21.49
CA THR A 18 2.90 25.10 21.63
C THR A 18 3.80 24.90 20.42
N ALA A 19 4.74 25.83 20.19
CA ALA A 19 5.79 25.65 19.19
C ALA A 19 6.63 24.39 19.47
N ALA A 20 6.75 23.98 20.73
CA ALA A 20 7.46 22.79 21.15
C ALA A 20 6.76 21.50 20.67
N SER A 21 5.42 21.42 20.74
CA SER A 21 4.70 20.23 20.26
C SER A 21 4.70 20.08 18.74
N ILE A 22 4.64 21.18 18.00
CA ILE A 22 4.82 21.16 16.53
C ILE A 22 6.23 20.67 16.17
N THR A 23 7.23 21.15 16.90
CA THR A 23 8.64 20.73 16.71
C THR A 23 8.84 19.26 17.05
N SER A 24 8.15 18.70 18.06
CA SER A 24 8.25 17.27 18.36
C SER A 24 7.67 16.38 17.26
N ILE A 25 6.61 16.82 16.56
CA ILE A 25 5.93 16.04 15.51
C ILE A 25 6.66 16.17 14.16
N TYR A 26 7.00 17.40 13.77
CA TYR A 26 7.51 17.71 12.43
C TYR A 26 9.00 18.07 12.39
N GLY A 27 9.67 18.14 13.53
CA GLY A 27 11.08 18.55 13.60
C GLY A 27 11.28 19.95 13.01
N THR A 28 12.33 20.11 12.21
CA THR A 28 12.62 21.39 11.53
C THR A 28 11.86 21.58 10.22
N LEU A 29 11.13 20.57 9.73
CA LEU A 29 10.46 20.64 8.42
C LEU A 29 9.63 21.92 8.23
N PRO A 30 8.80 22.36 9.20
CA PRO A 30 7.97 23.54 8.98
C PRO A 30 8.81 24.83 8.90
N LYS A 31 9.92 24.91 9.64
CA LYS A 31 10.90 26.01 9.53
C LYS A 31 11.59 25.98 8.17
N ASP A 32 12.00 24.81 7.69
CA ASP A 32 12.71 24.65 6.42
C ASP A 32 11.80 24.98 5.23
N LEU A 33 10.50 24.63 5.30
CA LEU A 33 9.49 25.04 4.32
C LEU A 33 9.33 26.57 4.29
N ARG A 34 9.27 27.24 5.44
CA ARG A 34 9.21 28.71 5.49
C ARG A 34 10.45 29.36 4.88
N ALA A 35 11.62 28.77 5.11
CA ALA A 35 12.87 29.25 4.52
C ALA A 35 12.88 29.06 3.00
N ALA A 36 12.31 27.96 2.50
CA ALA A 36 12.27 27.64 1.08
C ALA A 36 11.21 28.42 0.29
N PHE A 37 10.04 28.71 0.88
CA PHE A 37 8.88 29.24 0.17
C PHE A 37 8.38 30.61 0.67
N GLY A 38 8.99 31.13 1.75
CA GLY A 38 8.64 32.41 2.35
C GLY A 38 7.67 32.27 3.53
N ARG A 39 7.81 33.17 4.51
CA ARG A 39 7.09 33.14 5.79
C ARG A 39 5.56 33.13 5.65
N ASN A 40 5.03 33.76 4.61
CA ASN A 40 3.59 33.89 4.36
C ASN A 40 3.04 32.83 3.39
N ALA A 41 3.90 32.00 2.77
CA ALA A 41 3.48 30.91 1.89
C ALA A 41 3.13 29.64 2.68
N VAL A 42 3.69 29.49 3.89
CA VAL A 42 3.40 28.38 4.79
C VAL A 42 2.46 28.86 5.89
N VAL A 43 1.15 28.68 5.69
CA VAL A 43 0.18 28.81 6.78
C VAL A 43 0.06 27.43 7.43
N GLU A 44 0.81 27.22 8.50
CA GLU A 44 0.77 25.97 9.27
C GLU A 44 -0.58 25.84 9.94
N ILE A 45 -1.45 25.08 9.29
CA ILE A 45 -2.64 24.54 9.90
C ILE A 45 -2.27 23.11 10.26
N ASP A 46 -1.79 22.98 11.49
CA ASP A 46 -1.42 21.72 12.11
C ASP A 46 -2.71 20.97 12.49
N LEU A 47 -3.20 20.14 11.57
CA LEU A 47 -4.36 19.26 11.82
C LEU A 47 -3.90 17.95 12.48
N ALA A 48 -2.68 17.89 13.00
CA ALA A 48 -2.05 16.69 13.55
C ALA A 48 -2.57 16.25 14.91
N ARG A 49 -3.84 16.54 15.21
CA ARG A 49 -4.36 16.47 16.56
C ARG A 49 -5.72 15.83 16.54
N TYR A 50 -5.75 14.64 15.97
CA TYR A 50 -6.89 13.77 16.08
C TYR A 50 -6.55 12.63 17.04
N LEU A 51 -7.55 12.25 17.83
CA LEU A 51 -7.45 11.16 18.80
C LEU A 51 -7.32 9.85 18.02
N THR A 52 -6.10 9.40 17.83
CA THR A 52 -5.77 8.12 17.19
C THR A 52 -5.70 7.00 18.21
N LEU A 53 -5.49 7.37 19.46
CA LEU A 53 -5.23 6.49 20.58
C LEU A 53 -6.51 6.02 21.32
N GLU A 54 -7.68 6.37 20.79
CA GLU A 54 -8.97 5.98 21.38
C GLU A 54 -9.61 4.81 20.61
N ASP A 55 -9.89 3.70 21.30
CA ASP A 55 -10.43 2.47 20.71
C ASP A 55 -11.81 2.63 20.03
N GLY A 56 -12.53 3.72 20.32
CA GLY A 56 -13.83 4.05 19.73
C GLY A 56 -13.75 4.88 18.44
N VAL A 57 -12.57 5.40 18.07
CA VAL A 57 -12.41 6.34 16.96
C VAL A 57 -12.02 5.61 15.67
N ARG A 58 -12.77 5.86 14.59
CA ARG A 58 -12.46 5.34 13.24
C ARG A 58 -11.82 6.41 12.37
N LEU A 59 -11.15 5.98 11.29
CA LEU A 59 -10.70 6.86 10.22
C LEU A 59 -11.84 7.71 9.64
N ASP A 60 -13.07 7.19 9.66
CA ASP A 60 -14.26 7.93 9.24
C ASP A 60 -14.65 9.08 10.18
N ASP A 61 -14.41 8.93 11.48
CA ASP A 61 -14.64 9.98 12.46
C ASP A 61 -13.55 11.04 12.37
N ILE A 62 -12.30 10.61 12.18
CA ILE A 62 -11.15 11.48 11.97
C ILE A 62 -11.34 12.34 10.72
N SER A 63 -11.72 11.76 9.58
CA SER A 63 -11.98 12.53 8.36
C SER A 63 -13.16 13.49 8.51
N ARG A 64 -14.17 13.15 9.33
CA ARG A 64 -15.28 14.06 9.65
C ARG A 64 -14.82 15.21 10.53
N ALA A 65 -13.98 14.94 11.52
CA ALA A 65 -13.37 15.97 12.37
C ALA A 65 -12.48 16.91 11.55
N LEU A 66 -11.71 16.36 10.60
CA LEU A 66 -10.95 17.13 9.62
C LEU A 66 -11.86 18.05 8.80
N ASN A 67 -12.97 17.54 8.28
CA ASN A 67 -13.92 18.37 7.54
C ASN A 67 -14.43 19.54 8.38
N ARG A 68 -14.86 19.25 9.61
CA ARG A 68 -15.36 20.28 10.53
C ARG A 68 -14.29 21.34 10.82
N ALA A 69 -13.05 20.96 11.09
CA ALA A 69 -11.96 21.90 11.31
C ALA A 69 -11.68 22.78 10.07
N LEU A 70 -11.78 22.22 8.87
CA LEU A 70 -11.63 22.99 7.63
C LEU A 70 -12.80 23.97 7.39
N GLU A 71 -14.02 23.61 7.80
CA GLU A 71 -15.21 24.46 7.64
C GLU A 71 -15.28 25.56 8.70
N ASP A 72 -15.06 25.21 9.97
CA ASP A 72 -15.26 26.10 11.12
C ASP A 72 -14.04 27.01 11.34
N ASP A 73 -12.83 26.44 11.36
CA ASP A 73 -11.61 27.15 11.76
C ASP A 73 -10.83 27.70 10.56
N HIS A 74 -10.95 27.04 9.40
CA HIS A 74 -10.16 27.36 8.21
C HIS A 74 -10.95 27.47 6.89
N PRO A 75 -12.13 28.12 6.86
CA PRO A 75 -12.98 28.17 5.66
C PRO A 75 -12.31 28.83 4.46
N GLN A 76 -11.29 29.66 4.68
CA GLN A 76 -10.49 30.25 3.60
C GLN A 76 -9.72 29.20 2.79
N LEU A 77 -9.32 28.07 3.38
CA LEU A 77 -8.65 26.99 2.65
C LEU A 77 -9.60 26.35 1.65
N LEU A 78 -10.85 26.11 2.05
CA LEU A 78 -11.89 25.57 1.17
C LEU A 78 -12.27 26.54 0.06
N LYS A 79 -12.19 27.86 0.32
CA LYS A 79 -12.51 28.91 -0.67
C LYS A 79 -11.38 29.21 -1.65
N LYS A 80 -10.12 29.27 -1.17
CA LYS A 80 -8.96 29.72 -1.96
C LYS A 80 -8.11 28.57 -2.49
N GLY A 81 -8.27 27.37 -1.93
CA GLY A 81 -7.45 26.21 -2.21
C GLY A 81 -6.19 26.13 -1.34
N PHE A 82 -5.62 24.92 -1.27
CA PHE A 82 -4.45 24.60 -0.43
C PHE A 82 -3.66 23.40 -0.97
N HIS A 83 -2.44 23.21 -0.45
CA HIS A 83 -1.63 21.99 -0.60
C HIS A 83 -1.60 21.23 0.72
N ALA A 84 -1.42 19.91 0.67
CA ALA A 84 -1.26 19.09 1.86
C ALA A 84 0.02 18.25 1.79
N ILE A 85 0.76 18.21 2.90
CA ILE A 85 1.85 17.26 3.12
C ILE A 85 1.40 16.33 4.25
N VAL A 86 1.34 15.05 3.94
CA VAL A 86 0.84 14.02 4.86
C VAL A 86 1.92 13.00 5.18
N HIS A 87 1.90 12.47 6.40
CA HIS A 87 2.79 11.40 6.83
C HIS A 87 2.01 10.18 7.32
N SER A 88 2.49 8.99 7.00
CA SER A 88 1.96 7.73 7.54
C SER A 88 0.43 7.63 7.38
N THR A 89 -0.32 7.41 8.47
CA THR A 89 -1.79 7.31 8.49
C THR A 89 -2.51 8.57 7.99
N GLY A 90 -1.88 9.75 8.02
CA GLY A 90 -2.46 10.99 7.51
C GLY A 90 -2.86 10.89 6.02
N ALA A 91 -2.20 10.01 5.26
CA ALA A 91 -2.56 9.66 3.90
C ALA A 91 -3.98 9.07 3.78
N LEU A 92 -4.36 8.17 4.69
CA LEU A 92 -5.69 7.57 4.70
C LEU A 92 -6.76 8.58 5.10
N VAL A 93 -6.45 9.43 6.09
CA VAL A 93 -7.35 10.46 6.59
C VAL A 93 -7.72 11.46 5.49
N ILE A 94 -6.73 12.03 4.80
CA ILE A 94 -6.99 13.05 3.77
C ILE A 94 -7.65 12.44 2.53
N ARG A 95 -7.23 11.24 2.09
CA ARG A 95 -7.88 10.55 0.96
C ARG A 95 -9.33 10.22 1.29
N ASN A 96 -9.62 9.78 2.52
CA ASN A 96 -10.99 9.54 2.96
C ASN A 96 -11.80 10.84 3.08
N TRP A 97 -11.18 11.95 3.49
CA TRP A 97 -11.83 13.26 3.46
C TRP A 97 -12.20 13.68 2.03
N ILE A 98 -11.30 13.50 1.07
CA ILE A 98 -11.58 13.75 -0.36
C ILE A 98 -12.76 12.91 -0.83
N ARG A 99 -12.73 11.60 -0.53
CA ARG A 99 -13.81 10.66 -0.88
C ARG A 99 -15.17 11.11 -0.38
N ARG A 100 -15.24 11.61 0.86
CA ARG A 100 -16.52 11.78 1.59
C ARG A 100 -17.05 13.21 1.60
N PHE A 101 -16.17 14.19 1.60
CA PHE A 101 -16.54 15.58 1.92
C PHE A 101 -16.03 16.61 0.92
N SER A 102 -14.93 16.35 0.21
CA SER A 102 -14.41 17.33 -0.75
C SER A 102 -15.37 17.56 -1.91
N PRO A 103 -15.60 18.81 -2.34
CA PRO A 103 -16.26 19.08 -3.60
C PRO A 103 -15.39 18.61 -4.78
N ARG A 104 -15.99 18.62 -5.97
CA ARG A 104 -15.33 18.36 -7.26
C ARG A 104 -15.49 19.59 -8.15
N PRO A 105 -14.40 20.26 -8.59
CA PRO A 105 -13.01 20.00 -8.21
C PRO A 105 -12.74 20.30 -6.73
N ALA A 106 -11.72 19.64 -6.18
CA ALA A 106 -11.31 19.81 -4.79
C ALA A 106 -10.58 21.15 -4.58
N PRO A 107 -10.67 21.74 -3.36
CA PRO A 107 -9.81 22.87 -2.98
C PRO A 107 -8.35 22.44 -2.77
N LEU A 108 -8.10 21.16 -2.47
CA LEU A 108 -6.77 20.60 -2.40
C LEU A 108 -6.15 20.50 -3.80
N ARG A 109 -4.96 21.08 -4.02
CA ARG A 109 -4.28 21.11 -5.32
C ARG A 109 -3.22 20.03 -5.48
N ASN A 110 -2.27 20.01 -4.54
CA ASN A 110 -1.16 19.06 -4.52
C ASN A 110 -1.18 18.34 -3.16
N LEU A 111 -1.13 17.01 -3.20
CA LEU A 111 -1.09 16.13 -2.04
C LEU A 111 0.23 15.34 -2.05
N ILE A 112 1.06 15.59 -1.05
CA ILE A 112 2.41 15.02 -0.94
C ILE A 112 2.42 14.01 0.19
N HIS A 113 2.66 12.75 -0.13
CA HIS A 113 2.78 11.64 0.80
C HIS A 113 4.25 11.46 1.19
N LEU A 114 4.55 11.66 2.46
CA LEU A 114 5.81 11.24 3.07
C LEU A 114 5.54 9.92 3.79
N ALA A 115 5.96 8.81 3.21
CA ALA A 115 5.74 7.46 3.74
C ALA A 115 4.26 7.18 4.10
N GLY A 116 3.33 7.42 3.17
CA GLY A 116 1.90 7.21 3.41
C GLY A 116 1.55 5.72 3.52
N ALA A 117 0.84 5.30 4.56
CA ALA A 117 0.48 3.89 4.79
C ALA A 117 -0.73 3.43 3.94
N ASN A 118 -0.65 3.60 2.61
CA ASN A 118 -1.79 3.48 1.70
C ASN A 118 -2.39 2.06 1.61
N PHE A 119 -1.56 1.02 1.73
CA PHE A 119 -1.95 -0.40 1.79
C PHE A 119 -1.51 -1.08 3.09
N GLY A 120 -1.43 -0.30 4.16
CA GLY A 120 -1.12 -0.76 5.51
C GLY A 120 0.37 -0.89 5.83
N SER A 121 0.63 -1.46 7.00
CA SER A 121 1.95 -1.63 7.62
C SER A 121 1.99 -2.95 8.41
N GLY A 122 3.14 -3.62 8.40
CA GLY A 122 3.36 -4.82 9.23
C GLY A 122 3.24 -4.56 10.74
N TRP A 123 3.36 -3.30 11.18
CA TRP A 123 3.17 -2.91 12.57
C TRP A 123 1.72 -2.96 13.03
N GLY A 124 0.75 -2.81 12.11
CA GLY A 124 -0.68 -2.88 12.43
C GLY A 124 -1.12 -4.25 12.97
N HIS A 125 -0.31 -5.30 12.75
CA HIS A 125 -0.59 -6.65 13.20
C HIS A 125 0.01 -6.99 14.59
N ILE A 126 1.01 -6.25 15.05
CA ILE A 126 1.75 -6.63 16.27
C ILE A 126 0.80 -6.61 17.47
N GLY A 127 0.71 -7.75 18.17
CA GLY A 127 -0.19 -7.94 19.29
C GLY A 127 -0.12 -6.81 20.32
N LYS A 128 -1.28 -6.42 20.85
CA LYS A 128 -1.51 -5.21 21.66
C LYS A 128 -0.42 -4.91 22.71
N GLY A 129 0.05 -5.93 23.43
CA GLY A 129 1.08 -5.79 24.47
C GLY A 129 2.51 -5.59 23.94
N GLN A 130 2.82 -6.13 22.76
CA GLN A 130 4.11 -5.94 22.10
C GLN A 130 4.16 -4.59 21.39
N LEU A 131 3.10 -4.22 20.65
CA LEU A 131 3.04 -2.91 19.99
C LEU A 131 3.19 -1.78 21.02
N ALA A 132 2.48 -1.84 22.15
CA ALA A 132 2.60 -0.82 23.20
C ALA A 132 4.01 -0.72 23.83
N LYS A 133 4.76 -1.83 23.88
CA LYS A 133 6.13 -1.85 24.39
C LYS A 133 7.09 -1.09 23.47
N TRP A 134 6.95 -1.27 22.15
CA TRP A 134 7.88 -0.77 21.14
C TRP A 134 7.43 0.54 20.48
N ALA A 135 6.13 0.80 20.47
CA ALA A 135 5.52 2.04 20.01
C ALA A 135 6.12 3.27 20.68
N ARG A 136 6.47 3.19 21.97
CA ARG A 136 7.14 4.27 22.72
C ARG A 136 8.54 4.63 22.18
N GLN A 137 9.18 3.75 21.41
CA GLN A 137 10.51 3.94 20.84
C GLN A 137 10.47 4.28 19.34
N ILE A 138 9.33 4.06 18.69
CA ILE A 138 9.18 4.13 17.23
C ILE A 138 8.21 5.23 16.82
N PHE A 139 7.18 5.47 17.63
CA PHE A 139 6.22 6.57 17.48
C PHE A 139 6.49 7.65 18.53
N GLN A 140 6.24 8.91 18.15
CA GLN A 140 6.60 10.09 18.96
C GLN A 140 5.64 10.38 20.13
N GLY A 141 4.65 9.52 20.38
CA GLY A 141 3.69 9.65 21.47
C GLY A 141 3.49 8.32 22.20
N GLY A 142 3.27 8.39 23.52
CA GLY A 142 3.14 7.23 24.39
C GLY A 142 2.05 6.25 23.96
N ALA A 143 2.27 4.97 24.26
CA ALA A 143 1.39 3.89 23.89
C ALA A 143 0.18 3.76 24.82
N GLU A 144 -0.96 4.33 24.46
CA GLU A 144 -2.25 3.93 25.02
C GLU A 144 -3.32 3.84 23.93
N ARG A 145 -3.74 2.62 23.54
CA ARG A 145 -4.99 2.26 22.80
C ARG A 145 -5.19 2.98 21.45
N GLY A 146 -6.22 2.67 20.65
CA GLY A 146 -6.37 3.11 19.24
C GLY A 146 -6.65 2.00 18.22
N LEU A 147 -7.27 0.90 18.66
CA LEU A 147 -7.34 -0.37 17.92
C LEU A 147 -7.98 -0.27 16.53
N GLN A 148 -9.05 0.51 16.37
CA GLN A 148 -9.77 0.56 15.08
C GLN A 148 -8.97 1.27 13.98
N VAL A 149 -8.11 2.24 14.34
CA VAL A 149 -7.18 2.86 13.38
C VAL A 149 -6.07 1.87 13.00
N LEU A 150 -5.60 1.06 13.95
CA LEU A 150 -4.61 0.01 13.68
C LEU A 150 -5.16 -1.12 12.81
N GLU A 151 -6.42 -1.52 12.98
CA GLU A 151 -7.11 -2.48 12.12
C GLU A 151 -7.22 -1.98 10.66
N ALA A 152 -7.43 -0.67 10.48
CA ALA A 152 -7.37 -0.06 9.16
C ALA A 152 -5.95 -0.01 8.59
N LEU A 153 -4.92 0.03 9.43
CA LEU A 153 -3.51 0.04 9.02
C LEU A 153 -2.91 -1.35 8.86
N GLU A 154 -3.61 -2.41 9.22
CA GLU A 154 -3.15 -3.77 8.98
C GLU A 154 -2.98 -4.02 7.47
N LEU A 155 -1.94 -4.77 7.09
CA LEU A 155 -1.70 -5.15 5.70
C LEU A 155 -2.95 -5.80 5.09
N GLY A 156 -3.36 -5.31 3.92
CA GLY A 156 -4.56 -5.78 3.24
C GLY A 156 -5.88 -5.49 3.95
N SER A 157 -5.95 -4.48 4.82
CA SER A 157 -7.21 -4.11 5.48
C SER A 157 -8.30 -3.79 4.46
N ASP A 158 -9.46 -4.44 4.57
CA ASP A 158 -10.59 -4.28 3.63
C ASP A 158 -11.00 -2.82 3.45
N TRP A 159 -10.97 -2.03 4.53
CA TRP A 159 -11.30 -0.61 4.51
C TRP A 159 -10.31 0.19 3.64
N THR A 160 -9.01 -0.11 3.71
CA THR A 160 -8.01 0.58 2.88
C THR A 160 -8.14 0.19 1.42
N LEU A 161 -8.37 -1.09 1.13
CA LEU A 161 -8.61 -1.55 -0.24
C LEU A 161 -9.80 -0.82 -0.87
N ASP A 162 -10.92 -0.72 -0.15
CA ASP A 162 -12.10 0.00 -0.62
C ASP A 162 -11.85 1.49 -0.82
N LEU A 163 -11.08 2.13 0.08
CA LEU A 163 -10.67 3.51 -0.09
C LEU A 163 -9.85 3.70 -1.37
N GLN A 164 -8.87 2.83 -1.64
CA GLN A 164 -8.05 2.97 -2.84
C GLN A 164 -8.86 2.71 -4.10
N LEU A 165 -9.64 1.62 -4.14
CA LEU A 165 -10.47 1.24 -5.29
C LEU A 165 -11.54 2.28 -5.63
N GLN A 166 -12.03 3.05 -4.66
CA GLN A 166 -12.92 4.17 -4.93
C GLN A 166 -12.34 5.14 -5.96
N PHE A 167 -11.02 5.40 -5.91
CA PHE A 167 -10.37 6.33 -6.83
C PHE A 167 -10.07 5.75 -8.21
N LEU A 168 -10.43 4.48 -8.47
CA LEU A 168 -10.43 3.90 -9.83
C LEU A 168 -11.77 4.08 -10.55
N ARG A 169 -12.86 4.29 -9.80
CA ARG A 169 -14.22 4.39 -10.36
C ARG A 169 -14.39 5.68 -11.16
N PRO A 170 -15.12 5.64 -12.30
CA PRO A 170 -15.50 6.86 -13.02
C PRO A 170 -16.25 7.84 -12.10
N GLY A 171 -15.92 9.14 -12.19
CA GLY A 171 -16.55 10.18 -11.36
C GLY A 171 -15.94 10.32 -9.96
N SER A 172 -14.90 9.55 -9.62
CA SER A 172 -14.16 9.68 -8.37
C SER A 172 -12.65 9.52 -8.50
N ARG A 173 -12.09 9.67 -9.69
CA ARG A 173 -10.63 9.64 -9.93
C ARG A 173 -9.96 10.88 -9.34
N MET A 174 -8.83 10.67 -8.66
CA MET A 174 -8.16 11.72 -7.91
C MET A 174 -7.74 12.92 -8.78
N LEU A 175 -7.09 12.64 -9.91
CA LEU A 175 -6.64 13.70 -10.81
C LEU A 175 -7.75 14.21 -11.73
N GLU A 176 -8.52 13.33 -12.34
CA GLU A 176 -9.50 13.73 -13.37
C GLU A 176 -10.73 14.42 -12.77
N ASP A 177 -11.31 13.84 -11.71
CA ASP A 177 -12.57 14.30 -11.15
C ASP A 177 -12.37 15.30 -10.01
N PHE A 178 -11.38 15.05 -9.14
CA PHE A 178 -11.07 15.95 -8.03
C PHE A 178 -10.02 17.01 -8.38
N GLN A 179 -9.28 16.87 -9.48
CA GLN A 179 -8.17 17.77 -9.84
C GLN A 179 -7.07 17.86 -8.78
N VAL A 180 -6.88 16.78 -8.01
CA VAL A 180 -5.82 16.66 -7.00
C VAL A 180 -4.63 15.92 -7.61
N ARG A 181 -3.44 16.54 -7.57
CA ARG A 181 -2.19 15.89 -7.97
C ARG A 181 -1.55 15.23 -6.76
N GLU A 182 -1.17 13.97 -6.89
CA GLU A 182 -0.54 13.20 -5.81
C GLU A 182 0.95 13.00 -6.08
N PHE A 183 1.75 12.95 -5.02
CA PHE A 183 3.20 12.74 -5.07
C PHE A 183 3.60 11.87 -3.89
N VAL A 184 4.49 10.90 -4.09
CA VAL A 184 4.91 9.97 -3.04
C VAL A 184 6.43 10.00 -2.88
N ALA A 185 6.88 10.19 -1.65
CA ALA A 185 8.26 9.94 -1.24
C ALA A 185 8.23 8.95 -0.07
N ILE A 186 9.03 7.88 -0.15
CA ILE A 186 9.15 6.89 0.93
C ILE A 186 10.56 6.30 0.94
N GLY A 187 11.09 6.02 2.12
CA GLY A 187 12.37 5.34 2.26
C GLY A 187 12.29 3.83 1.99
N SER A 188 13.44 3.18 1.84
CA SER A 188 13.53 1.72 1.81
C SER A 188 14.51 1.17 2.86
N GLN A 189 14.81 1.97 3.88
CA GLN A 189 15.69 1.58 4.99
C GLN A 189 14.95 1.74 6.30
N ALA A 190 15.13 0.81 7.23
CA ALA A 190 14.79 1.07 8.62
C ALA A 190 15.97 1.73 9.34
N ASP A 191 15.68 2.35 10.48
CA ASP A 191 16.76 2.78 11.38
C ASP A 191 17.48 1.54 11.95
N VAL A 192 18.81 1.57 11.94
CA VAL A 192 19.67 0.47 12.39
C VAL A 192 19.45 0.17 13.87
N GLU A 193 19.10 1.20 14.65
CA GLU A 193 18.77 1.04 16.06
C GLU A 193 17.61 0.06 16.26
N TRP A 194 16.71 -0.04 15.29
CA TRP A 194 15.55 -0.91 15.32
C TRP A 194 15.85 -2.36 14.99
N PHE A 195 17.02 -2.67 14.42
CA PHE A 195 17.41 -4.06 14.11
C PHE A 195 17.61 -4.91 15.36
N THR A 196 17.79 -4.26 16.51
CA THR A 196 17.82 -4.93 17.82
C THR A 196 16.43 -5.38 18.30
N PHE A 197 15.35 -4.83 17.72
CA PHE A 197 14.00 -5.24 18.06
C PHE A 197 13.69 -6.61 17.45
N PRO A 198 13.13 -7.55 18.22
CA PRO A 198 12.76 -8.88 17.72
C PRO A 198 11.45 -8.84 16.91
N ILE A 199 11.30 -7.82 16.06
CA ILE A 199 10.14 -7.58 15.22
C ILE A 199 10.60 -7.68 13.79
N ARG A 200 10.09 -8.66 13.06
CA ARG A 200 10.43 -8.90 11.66
C ARG A 200 10.29 -7.64 10.80
N TYR A 201 9.17 -6.93 10.95
CA TYR A 201 8.84 -5.74 10.18
C TYR A 201 9.75 -4.53 10.45
N ALA A 202 10.50 -4.53 11.55
CA ALA A 202 11.46 -3.47 11.87
C ALA A 202 12.74 -3.51 11.02
N LYS A 203 12.95 -4.61 10.28
CA LYS A 203 14.14 -4.86 9.47
C LYS A 203 13.83 -5.51 8.12
N GLU A 204 12.63 -5.26 7.61
CA GLU A 204 12.17 -5.79 6.33
C GLU A 204 12.83 -5.02 5.17
N ASP A 205 13.42 -5.74 4.21
CA ASP A 205 13.99 -5.14 3.00
C ASP A 205 12.89 -4.48 2.15
N GLY A 206 13.20 -3.38 1.43
CA GLY A 206 12.19 -2.65 0.65
C GLY A 206 11.13 -1.93 1.49
N SER A 207 11.45 -1.63 2.76
CA SER A 207 10.58 -0.95 3.72
C SER A 207 11.34 0.15 4.45
N ASP A 208 10.65 1.23 4.82
CA ASP A 208 11.23 2.31 5.63
C ASP A 208 11.34 1.95 7.14
N GLY A 209 11.15 0.67 7.46
CA GLY A 209 11.06 0.13 8.81
C GLY A 209 9.65 0.11 9.38
N VAL A 210 8.67 0.76 8.74
CA VAL A 210 7.26 0.74 9.14
C VAL A 210 6.35 0.38 7.97
N VAL A 211 6.50 1.07 6.84
CA VAL A 211 5.70 0.94 5.64
C VAL A 211 6.58 0.42 4.50
N ARG A 212 6.12 -0.63 3.82
CA ARG A 212 6.75 -1.13 2.59
C ARG A 212 6.66 -0.07 1.50
N VAL A 213 7.70 0.06 0.67
CA VAL A 213 7.65 0.96 -0.49
C VAL A 213 6.43 0.66 -1.36
N SER A 214 6.18 -0.63 -1.62
CA SER A 214 5.01 -1.10 -2.38
C SER A 214 3.67 -0.76 -1.72
N ALA A 215 3.61 -0.69 -0.39
CA ALA A 215 2.41 -0.33 0.34
C ALA A 215 2.16 1.18 0.40
N SER A 216 3.21 2.01 0.26
CA SER A 216 3.05 3.47 0.12
C SER A 216 2.78 3.92 -1.30
N ASN A 217 3.20 3.15 -2.30
CA ASN A 217 3.06 3.52 -3.70
C ASN A 217 1.60 3.52 -4.17
N LEU A 218 1.13 4.66 -4.71
CA LEU A 218 -0.22 4.81 -5.27
C LEU A 218 -0.34 4.32 -6.73
N ASN A 219 0.78 3.90 -7.35
CA ASN A 219 0.80 3.19 -8.63
C ASN A 219 0.50 1.69 -8.46
N TYR A 220 -0.52 1.36 -7.68
CA TYR A 220 -0.94 -0.02 -7.48
C TYR A 220 -1.70 -0.57 -8.69
N GLN A 221 -1.73 -1.87 -8.83
CA GLN A 221 -2.39 -2.59 -9.91
C GLN A 221 -3.66 -3.23 -9.37
N TYR A 222 -4.69 -3.33 -10.19
CA TYR A 222 -5.93 -3.99 -9.83
C TYR A 222 -6.34 -4.94 -10.94
N LEU A 223 -6.76 -6.13 -10.56
CA LEU A 223 -7.48 -7.05 -11.43
C LEU A 223 -8.55 -7.80 -10.63
N LYS A 224 -9.67 -8.11 -11.29
CA LYS A 224 -10.73 -8.95 -10.74
C LYS A 224 -10.78 -10.27 -11.49
N LEU A 225 -10.70 -11.38 -10.76
CA LEU A 225 -10.95 -12.72 -11.28
C LEU A 225 -12.41 -13.09 -10.98
N SER A 226 -13.20 -13.34 -12.02
CA SER A 226 -14.61 -13.69 -11.91
C SER A 226 -14.92 -14.98 -12.67
N PRO A 227 -16.02 -15.68 -12.34
CA PRO A 227 -16.42 -16.89 -13.07
C PRO A 227 -16.74 -16.57 -14.53
N THR A 228 -16.33 -17.45 -15.46
CA THR A 228 -16.70 -17.35 -16.87
C THR A 228 -18.18 -17.71 -17.09
N ALA A 229 -18.74 -17.42 -18.26
CA ALA A 229 -20.08 -17.88 -18.63
C ALA A 229 -20.24 -19.40 -18.48
N ASP A 230 -19.27 -20.18 -18.96
CA ASP A 230 -19.23 -21.64 -18.82
C ASP A 230 -19.27 -22.09 -17.34
N ALA A 231 -18.69 -21.31 -16.43
CA ALA A 231 -18.72 -21.61 -15.00
C ALA A 231 -20.12 -21.42 -14.41
N LEU A 232 -20.82 -20.38 -14.84
CA LEU A 232 -22.17 -20.05 -14.40
C LEU A 232 -23.21 -21.05 -14.89
N ASP A 233 -22.95 -21.72 -16.01
CA ASP A 233 -23.80 -22.78 -16.57
C ASP A 233 -23.60 -24.15 -15.89
N LEU A 234 -22.62 -24.29 -14.99
CA LEU A 234 -22.35 -25.57 -14.31
C LEU A 234 -23.48 -25.94 -13.34
N GLY A 235 -24.02 -27.14 -13.52
CA GLY A 235 -24.85 -27.79 -12.51
C GLY A 235 -24.06 -28.23 -11.28
N TRP A 236 -24.76 -28.48 -10.18
CA TRP A 236 -24.16 -28.93 -8.92
C TRP A 236 -23.30 -30.19 -9.07
N LYS A 237 -23.74 -31.18 -9.87
CA LYS A 237 -23.03 -32.45 -10.05
C LYS A 237 -21.69 -32.23 -10.75
N GLU A 238 -21.69 -31.43 -11.82
CA GLU A 238 -20.52 -31.08 -12.60
C GLU A 238 -19.54 -30.25 -11.76
N ALA A 239 -20.03 -29.23 -11.06
CA ALA A 239 -19.21 -28.41 -10.16
C ALA A 239 -18.58 -29.24 -9.03
N ARG A 240 -19.34 -30.17 -8.43
CA ARG A 240 -18.83 -31.11 -7.42
C ARG A 240 -17.74 -32.02 -7.98
N ALA A 241 -17.88 -32.48 -9.22
CA ALA A 241 -16.86 -33.29 -9.89
C ALA A 241 -15.59 -32.48 -10.20
N GLN A 242 -15.72 -31.21 -10.60
CA GLN A 242 -14.58 -30.29 -10.76
C GLN A 242 -13.86 -30.06 -9.42
N TRP A 243 -14.63 -29.85 -8.34
CA TRP A 243 -14.09 -29.71 -6.99
C TRP A 243 -13.29 -30.94 -6.55
N GLY A 244 -13.82 -32.15 -6.77
CA GLY A 244 -13.10 -33.40 -6.48
C GLY A 244 -11.80 -33.53 -7.27
N ARG A 245 -11.82 -33.28 -8.59
CA ARG A 245 -10.62 -33.30 -9.44
C ARG A 245 -9.56 -32.29 -8.99
N HIS A 246 -9.99 -31.11 -8.57
CA HIS A 246 -9.10 -30.07 -8.09
C HIS A 246 -8.37 -30.51 -6.82
N LEU A 247 -9.10 -30.98 -5.80
CA LEU A 247 -8.53 -31.47 -4.55
C LEU A 247 -7.61 -32.67 -4.73
N ASP A 248 -8.01 -33.64 -5.56
CA ASP A 248 -7.19 -34.82 -5.84
C ASP A 248 -5.99 -34.50 -6.74
N ARG A 249 -5.97 -33.29 -7.34
CA ARG A 249 -4.97 -32.83 -8.32
C ARG A 249 -4.83 -33.79 -9.50
N ARG A 250 -5.96 -34.30 -10.02
CA ARG A 250 -6.03 -35.32 -11.07
C ARG A 250 -6.89 -34.90 -12.26
N GLY A 251 -6.60 -35.50 -13.42
CA GLY A 251 -7.36 -35.31 -14.65
C GLY A 251 -7.19 -33.91 -15.27
N SER A 252 -8.05 -33.59 -16.24
CA SER A 252 -8.12 -32.24 -16.81
C SER A 252 -8.77 -31.30 -15.80
N ARG A 253 -8.00 -30.30 -15.35
CA ARG A 253 -8.44 -29.25 -14.42
C ARG A 253 -8.61 -27.96 -15.22
N GLN A 254 -9.83 -27.72 -15.69
CA GLN A 254 -10.20 -26.58 -16.52
C GLN A 254 -10.17 -25.26 -15.71
N GLY A 255 -9.81 -24.17 -16.36
CA GLY A 255 -9.96 -22.82 -15.82
C GLY A 255 -11.39 -22.32 -16.06
N PHE A 256 -12.10 -21.99 -14.98
CA PHE A 256 -13.48 -21.47 -15.00
C PHE A 256 -13.55 -19.98 -14.64
N TYR A 257 -12.41 -19.30 -14.69
CA TYR A 257 -12.26 -17.94 -14.21
C TYR A 257 -11.45 -17.13 -15.23
N GLU A 258 -11.79 -15.86 -15.34
CA GLU A 258 -11.14 -14.90 -16.24
C GLU A 258 -10.89 -13.57 -15.55
N ILE A 259 -9.99 -12.75 -16.11
CA ILE A 259 -9.81 -11.37 -15.68
C ILE A 259 -10.97 -10.54 -16.24
N SER A 260 -11.98 -10.28 -15.40
CA SER A 260 -13.18 -9.53 -15.81
C SER A 260 -12.98 -8.02 -15.71
N GLU A 261 -12.07 -7.57 -14.84
CA GLU A 261 -11.71 -6.16 -14.69
C GLU A 261 -10.20 -6.01 -14.50
N ALA A 262 -9.63 -4.92 -15.02
CA ALA A 262 -8.21 -4.61 -14.90
C ALA A 262 -7.98 -3.10 -14.88
N SER A 263 -7.06 -2.64 -14.03
CA SER A 263 -6.57 -1.27 -14.01
C SER A 263 -5.08 -1.24 -13.71
N ARG A 264 -4.33 -0.55 -14.58
CA ARG A 264 -2.89 -0.36 -14.42
C ARG A 264 -2.54 1.13 -14.52
N PRO A 265 -1.60 1.64 -13.70
CA PRO A 265 -1.03 2.97 -13.88
C PRO A 265 -0.45 3.11 -15.30
N GLY A 266 -0.65 4.27 -15.92
CA GLY A 266 -0.24 4.55 -17.30
C GLY A 266 -1.18 4.02 -18.39
N SER A 267 -2.32 3.41 -18.05
CA SER A 267 -3.27 2.84 -19.01
C SER A 267 -4.71 3.28 -18.74
N GLY A 268 -5.58 3.26 -19.76
CA GLY A 268 -7.02 3.50 -19.60
C GLY A 268 -7.38 4.87 -19.01
N GLY A 269 -6.54 5.90 -19.25
CA GLY A 269 -6.70 7.25 -18.68
C GLY A 269 -6.05 7.44 -17.32
N ARG A 270 -5.69 6.36 -16.60
CA ARG A 270 -5.06 6.45 -15.28
C ARG A 270 -3.59 6.85 -15.41
N GLY A 271 -3.29 8.12 -15.16
CA GLY A 271 -1.91 8.63 -15.09
C GLY A 271 -1.08 7.98 -13.99
N GLU A 272 0.24 8.02 -14.14
CA GLU A 272 1.16 7.60 -13.08
C GLU A 272 1.34 8.69 -12.02
N VAL A 273 1.41 8.27 -10.76
CA VAL A 273 1.72 9.12 -9.62
C VAL A 273 3.25 9.18 -9.44
N PRO A 274 3.88 10.36 -9.36
CA PRO A 274 5.30 10.48 -9.03
C PRO A 274 5.65 9.74 -7.73
N LEU A 275 6.67 8.86 -7.80
CA LEU A 275 7.21 8.13 -6.66
C LEU A 275 8.73 8.31 -6.61
N ALA A 276 9.26 8.68 -5.45
CA ALA A 276 10.69 8.76 -5.19
C ALA A 276 11.10 7.93 -3.96
N ILE A 277 12.25 7.27 -4.05
CA ILE A 277 12.91 6.59 -2.92
C ILE A 277 14.17 7.36 -2.52
N PRO A 278 14.12 8.20 -1.47
CA PRO A 278 15.28 8.96 -1.02
C PRO A 278 16.36 8.05 -0.42
N TYR A 279 17.62 8.49 -0.52
CA TYR A 279 18.76 7.74 0.01
C TYR A 279 18.81 7.76 1.54
N ALA A 280 19.03 6.58 2.15
CA ALA A 280 19.17 6.41 3.59
C ALA A 280 18.01 7.08 4.36
N CYS A 281 16.79 6.69 3.98
CA CYS A 281 15.57 7.27 4.49
C CYS A 281 14.73 6.19 5.18
N ALA A 282 14.29 6.49 6.40
CA ALA A 282 13.46 5.66 7.25
C ALA A 282 12.14 6.37 7.59
N HIS A 283 11.19 5.65 8.19
CA HIS A 283 9.89 6.19 8.53
C HIS A 283 9.98 7.39 9.49
N SER A 284 10.88 7.27 10.48
CA SER A 284 11.10 8.22 11.57
C SER A 284 12.54 8.13 12.07
N GLY A 285 12.93 9.01 12.99
CA GLY A 285 14.28 9.09 13.57
C GLY A 285 15.02 10.37 13.18
N GLU A 286 15.85 10.90 14.10
CA GLU A 286 16.51 12.21 13.94
C GLU A 286 17.54 12.26 12.80
N LYS A 287 18.07 11.10 12.42
CA LYS A 287 19.05 10.96 11.35
C LYS A 287 18.42 10.57 10.03
N LEU A 288 17.66 9.48 10.00
CA LEU A 288 17.16 8.87 8.76
C LEU A 288 15.67 9.16 8.47
N GLY A 289 14.91 9.67 9.44
CA GLY A 289 13.46 9.84 9.31
C GLY A 289 13.06 10.77 8.15
N ILE A 290 12.03 10.40 7.38
CA ILE A 290 11.57 11.18 6.22
C ILE A 290 11.01 12.56 6.60
N VAL A 291 10.38 12.67 7.78
CA VAL A 291 9.79 13.93 8.26
C VAL A 291 10.79 14.76 9.04
N ILE A 292 11.45 14.19 10.05
CA ILE A 292 12.30 14.92 11.00
C ILE A 292 13.80 14.80 10.68
N GLY A 293 14.20 13.78 9.93
CA GLY A 293 15.58 13.35 9.80
C GLY A 293 16.45 14.36 9.06
N SER A 294 17.65 14.57 9.58
CA SER A 294 18.65 15.48 9.00
C SER A 294 19.30 14.91 7.73
N GLY A 295 19.44 13.59 7.61
CA GLY A 295 20.08 12.90 6.50
C GLY A 295 19.36 13.08 5.15
N PRO A 296 18.09 12.66 5.02
CA PRO A 296 17.35 12.79 3.76
C PRO A 296 16.76 14.19 3.53
N ARG A 297 16.86 15.12 4.50
CA ARG A 297 16.18 16.44 4.50
C ARG A 297 16.31 17.19 3.18
N GLU A 298 17.52 17.33 2.67
CA GLU A 298 17.77 18.11 1.45
C GLU A 298 17.02 17.51 0.25
N GLN A 299 17.11 16.18 0.09
CA GLN A 299 16.42 15.46 -0.98
C GLN A 299 14.89 15.53 -0.82
N VAL A 300 14.38 15.34 0.40
CA VAL A 300 12.94 15.45 0.70
C VAL A 300 12.42 16.86 0.40
N LEU A 301 13.14 17.92 0.76
CA LEU A 301 12.74 19.30 0.43
C LEU A 301 12.77 19.57 -1.09
N ARG A 302 13.72 19.00 -1.84
CA ARG A 302 13.70 19.08 -3.30
C ARG A 302 12.47 18.40 -3.90
N LEU A 303 12.12 17.21 -3.42
CA LEU A 303 10.91 16.48 -3.86
C LEU A 303 9.63 17.27 -3.54
N ILE A 304 9.53 17.83 -2.33
CA ILE A 304 8.41 18.70 -1.93
C ILE A 304 8.33 19.92 -2.84
N ARG A 305 9.47 20.56 -3.17
CA ARG A 305 9.50 21.71 -4.08
C ARG A 305 8.94 21.36 -5.45
N ILE A 306 9.43 20.27 -6.06
CA ILE A 306 8.92 19.79 -7.36
C ILE A 306 7.41 19.59 -7.32
N ALA A 307 6.89 18.98 -6.25
CA ALA A 307 5.46 18.73 -6.10
C ALA A 307 4.64 20.02 -5.92
N LEU A 308 5.09 20.96 -5.10
CA LEU A 308 4.38 22.22 -4.86
C LEU A 308 4.37 23.13 -6.09
N GLU A 309 5.46 23.15 -6.85
CA GLU A 309 5.58 23.94 -8.09
C GLU A 309 4.87 23.28 -9.27
N SER A 310 4.46 22.01 -9.15
CA SER A 310 3.74 21.31 -10.21
C SER A 310 2.41 21.99 -10.54
N GLY A 311 2.21 22.31 -11.83
CA GLY A 311 1.01 22.97 -12.33
C GLY A 311 0.97 24.49 -12.16
N THR A 312 2.12 25.11 -11.85
CA THR A 312 2.31 26.57 -11.86
C THR A 312 3.04 27.03 -13.13
N GLU A 313 3.06 28.32 -13.44
CA GLU A 313 3.83 28.86 -14.57
C GLU A 313 5.34 28.55 -14.48
N SER A 314 5.89 28.45 -13.26
CA SER A 314 7.29 28.05 -13.04
C SER A 314 7.59 26.58 -13.39
N ALA A 315 6.56 25.75 -13.59
CA ALA A 315 6.74 24.37 -14.04
C ALA A 315 7.15 24.24 -15.51
N ALA A 316 7.02 25.30 -16.33
CA ALA A 316 7.30 25.24 -17.76
C ALA A 316 8.73 24.82 -18.13
N ASN A 317 9.69 25.04 -17.22
CA ASN A 317 11.10 24.69 -17.40
C ASN A 317 11.52 23.44 -16.59
N LEU A 318 10.60 22.80 -15.86
CA LEU A 318 10.88 21.60 -15.06
C LEU A 318 10.50 20.34 -15.86
N PRO A 319 11.26 19.24 -15.72
CA PRO A 319 10.83 17.95 -16.26
C PRO A 319 9.48 17.54 -15.66
N PRO A 320 8.66 16.76 -16.39
CA PRO A 320 7.41 16.22 -15.85
C PRO A 320 7.64 15.58 -14.47
N PRO A 321 6.78 15.82 -13.46
CA PRO A 321 7.07 15.43 -12.09
C PRO A 321 7.36 13.94 -11.89
N VAL A 322 6.72 13.07 -12.69
CA VAL A 322 6.99 11.63 -12.70
C VAL A 322 8.45 11.35 -13.04
N GLU A 323 8.99 12.01 -14.06
CA GLU A 323 10.37 11.84 -14.50
C GLU A 323 11.36 12.42 -13.48
N ALA A 324 11.02 13.57 -12.88
CA ALA A 324 11.83 14.17 -11.83
C ALA A 324 11.99 13.25 -10.60
N TYR A 325 10.90 12.63 -10.14
CA TYR A 325 10.88 11.71 -9.01
C TYR A 325 11.61 10.39 -9.33
N ARG A 326 11.44 9.87 -10.56
CA ARG A 326 12.19 8.70 -11.04
C ARG A 326 13.69 8.97 -11.08
N ARG A 327 14.11 10.16 -11.53
CA ARG A 327 15.52 10.57 -11.54
C ARG A 327 16.12 10.61 -10.14
N GLU A 328 15.41 11.17 -9.16
CA GLU A 328 15.85 11.18 -7.75
C GLU A 328 16.03 9.76 -7.21
N THR A 329 15.13 8.83 -7.56
CA THR A 329 15.30 7.40 -7.24
C THR A 329 16.51 6.79 -7.93
N ALA A 330 16.71 7.05 -9.22
CA ALA A 330 17.86 6.54 -9.96
C ALA A 330 19.19 7.08 -9.39
N ASP A 331 19.22 8.34 -8.96
CA ASP A 331 20.36 8.94 -8.25
C ASP A 331 20.60 8.26 -6.90
N THR A 332 19.54 7.94 -6.13
CA THR A 332 19.64 7.12 -4.92
C THR A 332 20.31 5.78 -5.22
N PHE A 333 19.83 5.02 -6.21
CA PHE A 333 20.39 3.69 -6.52
C PHE A 333 21.85 3.77 -7.00
N ARG A 334 22.20 4.77 -7.83
CA ARG A 334 23.60 5.03 -8.21
C ARG A 334 24.49 5.31 -6.99
N LYS A 335 24.00 6.12 -6.06
CA LYS A 335 24.72 6.44 -4.81
C LYS A 335 24.91 5.20 -3.94
N VAL A 336 23.93 4.31 -3.89
CA VAL A 336 24.00 3.03 -3.17
C VAL A 336 25.06 2.11 -3.76
N LEU A 337 25.12 1.98 -5.09
CA LEU A 337 26.15 1.19 -5.78
C LEU A 337 27.56 1.73 -5.52
N ALA A 338 27.71 3.06 -5.50
CA ALA A 338 28.98 3.72 -5.24
C ALA A 338 29.43 3.68 -3.77
N ALA A 339 28.51 3.45 -2.83
CA ALA A 339 28.83 3.42 -1.41
C ALA A 339 29.60 2.13 -1.05
N GLN A 340 30.88 2.26 -0.68
CA GLN A 340 31.59 1.18 0.00
C GLN A 340 30.89 0.90 1.32
N ALA A 341 30.56 -0.35 1.60
CA ALA A 341 29.75 -0.70 2.76
C ALA A 341 30.37 -0.22 4.09
N PRO A 342 29.86 0.84 4.78
CA PRO A 342 30.31 1.24 6.10
C PRO A 342 30.45 0.07 7.06
N ALA A 343 31.49 0.09 7.88
CA ALA A 343 31.85 -1.02 8.77
C ALA A 343 30.72 -1.47 9.71
N TRP A 344 29.78 -0.58 10.05
CA TRP A 344 28.63 -0.91 10.91
C TRP A 344 27.59 -1.81 10.23
N TRP A 345 27.52 -1.80 8.89
CA TRP A 345 26.58 -2.62 8.13
C TRP A 345 26.80 -4.11 8.36
N LYS A 346 28.07 -4.55 8.35
CA LYS A 346 28.47 -5.95 8.54
C LYS A 346 28.07 -6.56 9.89
N LYS A 347 27.68 -5.74 10.88
CA LYS A 347 27.26 -6.23 12.21
C LYS A 347 25.84 -6.81 12.18
N TRP A 348 24.97 -6.28 11.33
CA TRP A 348 23.54 -6.62 11.34
C TRP A 348 22.98 -7.02 9.97
N VAL A 349 23.68 -6.67 8.88
CA VAL A 349 23.27 -6.95 7.51
C VAL A 349 24.49 -7.39 6.70
N GLU A 350 24.44 -8.61 6.16
CA GLU A 350 25.53 -9.13 5.33
C GLU A 350 25.67 -8.34 4.03
N GLU A 351 24.54 -7.98 3.42
CA GLU A 351 24.47 -7.20 2.19
C GLU A 351 23.51 -6.00 2.34
N PRO A 352 24.02 -4.80 2.68
CA PRO A 352 23.20 -3.60 2.93
C PRO A 352 22.40 -3.11 1.73
N ARG A 353 22.86 -3.43 0.52
CA ARG A 353 22.17 -3.09 -0.72
C ARG A 353 20.86 -3.87 -0.87
N ALA A 354 20.71 -4.98 -0.13
CA ALA A 354 19.46 -5.73 -0.06
C ALA A 354 18.29 -4.89 0.48
N GLN A 355 18.55 -3.86 1.29
CA GLN A 355 17.48 -2.93 1.72
C GLN A 355 16.85 -2.15 0.55
N TYR A 356 17.58 -2.03 -0.57
CA TYR A 356 17.09 -1.41 -1.80
C TYR A 356 16.61 -2.46 -2.83
N ASP A 357 16.60 -3.74 -2.47
CA ASP A 357 15.95 -4.76 -3.29
C ASP A 357 14.48 -4.37 -3.47
N ARG A 358 14.02 -4.38 -4.71
CA ARG A 358 12.64 -4.03 -5.00
C ARG A 358 11.73 -5.18 -4.64
N HIS A 359 10.58 -4.83 -4.09
CA HIS A 359 9.59 -5.79 -3.67
C HIS A 359 8.19 -5.40 -4.15
N ALA A 360 7.39 -6.39 -4.52
CA ALA A 360 5.98 -6.23 -4.81
C ALA A 360 5.13 -6.72 -3.64
N GLN A 361 4.00 -6.06 -3.40
CA GLN A 361 2.98 -6.54 -2.48
C GLN A 361 1.81 -7.10 -3.28
N VAL A 362 1.46 -8.37 -3.14
CA VAL A 362 0.31 -8.98 -3.82
C VAL A 362 -0.77 -9.28 -2.80
N ILE A 363 -1.93 -8.63 -2.94
CA ILE A 363 -3.06 -8.77 -2.03
C ILE A 363 -4.16 -9.54 -2.76
N LEU A 364 -4.64 -10.64 -2.18
CA LEU A 364 -5.81 -11.36 -2.66
C LEU A 364 -6.95 -11.15 -1.68
N ARG A 365 -8.09 -10.66 -2.18
CA ARG A 365 -9.33 -10.51 -1.41
C ARG A 365 -10.39 -11.42 -2.00
N ILE A 366 -10.87 -12.37 -1.19
CA ILE A 366 -11.71 -13.48 -1.67
C ILE A 366 -13.15 -13.28 -1.19
N ARG A 367 -14.07 -13.14 -2.14
CA ARG A 367 -15.51 -12.99 -1.90
C ARG A 367 -16.29 -13.96 -2.77
N ASP A 368 -17.54 -14.23 -2.42
CA ASP A 368 -18.48 -14.91 -3.31
C ASP A 368 -19.10 -13.92 -4.32
N GLN A 369 -19.88 -14.43 -5.27
CA GLN A 369 -20.56 -13.62 -6.29
C GLN A 369 -21.59 -12.62 -5.72
N ASP A 370 -21.98 -12.76 -4.46
CA ASP A 370 -22.85 -11.81 -3.76
C ASP A 370 -22.04 -10.77 -2.95
N GLY A 371 -20.71 -10.78 -3.09
CA GLY A 371 -19.80 -9.89 -2.38
C GLY A 371 -19.54 -10.27 -0.92
N ARG A 372 -20.00 -11.45 -0.46
CA ARG A 372 -19.78 -11.89 0.93
C ARG A 372 -18.34 -12.39 1.09
N PRO A 373 -17.66 -12.07 2.21
CA PRO A 373 -16.35 -12.61 2.53
C PRO A 373 -16.31 -14.15 2.52
N VAL A 374 -15.24 -14.73 1.95
CA VAL A 374 -14.97 -16.18 2.02
C VAL A 374 -13.68 -16.40 2.82
N PRO A 375 -13.76 -16.63 4.15
CA PRO A 375 -12.58 -16.68 5.03
C PRO A 375 -11.93 -18.07 5.14
N HIS A 376 -12.59 -19.12 4.66
CA HIS A 376 -12.11 -20.49 4.75
C HIS A 376 -11.66 -20.99 3.38
N PHE A 377 -10.38 -20.75 3.07
CA PHE A 377 -9.81 -21.05 1.77
C PHE A 377 -8.35 -21.54 1.87
N ASP A 378 -7.90 -22.18 0.80
CA ASP A 378 -6.50 -22.50 0.53
C ASP A 378 -6.06 -21.82 -0.77
N ILE A 379 -4.82 -21.33 -0.81
CA ILE A 379 -4.20 -20.76 -2.02
C ILE A 379 -2.93 -21.54 -2.36
N PHE A 380 -2.79 -21.90 -3.62
CA PHE A 380 -1.60 -22.51 -4.18
C PHE A 380 -1.09 -21.71 -5.37
N PHE A 381 0.24 -21.64 -5.45
CA PHE A 381 0.94 -21.12 -6.61
C PHE A 381 1.79 -22.23 -7.21
N ASP A 382 1.30 -22.82 -8.30
CA ASP A 382 1.92 -23.98 -8.93
C ASP A 382 2.70 -23.59 -10.19
N SER A 383 3.91 -24.12 -10.34
CA SER A 383 4.65 -24.01 -11.59
C SER A 383 3.90 -24.67 -12.75
N VAL A 384 3.99 -24.07 -13.93
CA VAL A 384 3.40 -24.64 -15.15
C VAL A 384 4.25 -25.83 -15.62
N ARG A 385 3.77 -27.05 -15.37
CA ARG A 385 4.47 -28.29 -15.78
C ARG A 385 4.51 -28.42 -17.30
N GLY A 386 5.62 -28.91 -17.85
CA GLY A 386 5.77 -29.20 -19.30
C GLY A 386 6.25 -28.03 -20.17
N ARG A 387 6.45 -26.84 -19.58
CA ARG A 387 7.35 -25.80 -20.14
C ARG A 387 8.77 -26.08 -19.64
N ARG A 388 9.80 -25.44 -20.24
CA ARG A 388 11.19 -25.50 -19.74
C ARG A 388 11.16 -25.33 -18.22
N ASP A 389 11.74 -26.26 -17.47
CA ASP A 389 11.65 -26.26 -16.01
C ASP A 389 11.99 -24.84 -15.51
N PRO A 390 11.08 -24.19 -14.75
CA PRO A 390 11.32 -22.83 -14.33
C PRO A 390 12.58 -22.81 -13.47
N ALA A 391 13.43 -21.80 -13.68
CA ALA A 391 14.62 -21.64 -12.86
C ALA A 391 14.25 -21.35 -11.39
N ARG A 392 13.02 -20.87 -11.16
CA ARG A 392 12.51 -20.51 -9.83
C ARG A 392 11.00 -20.75 -9.71
N ALA A 393 10.53 -21.21 -8.56
CA ALA A 393 9.10 -21.19 -8.26
C ALA A 393 8.71 -19.80 -7.70
N ILE A 394 7.49 -19.32 -7.98
CA ILE A 394 7.05 -18.00 -7.47
C ILE A 394 7.09 -17.90 -5.94
N LYS A 395 6.89 -19.02 -5.23
CA LYS A 395 7.03 -19.09 -3.77
C LYS A 395 8.44 -18.72 -3.29
N ASP A 396 9.47 -18.91 -4.11
CA ASP A 396 10.86 -18.59 -3.77
C ASP A 396 11.15 -17.07 -3.87
N LEU A 397 10.18 -16.30 -4.36
CA LEU A 397 10.16 -14.84 -4.28
C LEU A 397 9.46 -14.36 -3.01
N MET A 398 8.59 -15.16 -2.40
CA MET A 398 7.75 -14.76 -1.27
C MET A 398 8.56 -14.73 0.02
N GLU A 399 8.72 -13.55 0.59
CA GLU A 399 9.39 -13.37 1.87
C GLU A 399 8.37 -13.35 2.99
N ASP A 400 7.26 -12.65 2.81
CA ASP A 400 6.20 -12.55 3.81
C ASP A 400 4.84 -13.01 3.28
N LYS A 401 4.03 -13.56 4.19
CA LYS A 401 2.64 -13.95 3.97
C LYS A 401 1.84 -13.57 5.20
N HIS A 402 0.82 -12.74 5.00
CA HIS A 402 0.00 -12.20 6.07
C HIS A 402 -1.48 -12.37 5.78
N VAL A 403 -2.21 -13.09 6.62
CA VAL A 403 -3.69 -13.13 6.58
C VAL A 403 -4.20 -12.01 7.48
N ASN A 404 -5.06 -11.16 6.97
CA ASN A 404 -5.59 -10.04 7.74
C ASN A 404 -6.42 -10.56 8.93
N THR A 405 -6.19 -10.00 10.11
CA THR A 405 -6.77 -10.47 11.38
C THR A 405 -8.26 -10.15 11.48
N SER A 406 -8.64 -8.96 11.01
CA SER A 406 -10.04 -8.49 11.06
C SER A 406 -10.88 -8.98 9.87
N SER A 407 -10.21 -9.19 8.73
CA SER A 407 -10.81 -9.60 7.46
C SER A 407 -10.10 -10.85 6.93
N PRO A 408 -10.31 -12.04 7.53
CA PRO A 408 -9.55 -13.25 7.23
C PRO A 408 -9.76 -13.80 5.81
N HIS A 409 -10.67 -13.22 5.03
CA HIS A 409 -10.83 -13.45 3.59
C HIS A 409 -9.80 -12.70 2.73
N ILE A 410 -8.87 -11.97 3.35
CA ILE A 410 -7.81 -11.21 2.69
C ILE A 410 -6.44 -11.70 3.13
N ILE A 411 -5.56 -11.90 2.15
CA ILE A 411 -4.20 -12.34 2.36
C ILE A 411 -3.23 -11.54 1.49
N THR A 412 -2.11 -11.16 2.10
CA THR A 412 -1.06 -10.34 1.48
C THR A 412 0.22 -11.15 1.39
N PHE A 413 0.84 -11.16 0.22
CA PHE A 413 2.16 -11.72 -0.04
C PHE A 413 3.14 -10.58 -0.32
N TYR A 414 4.38 -10.70 0.15
CA TYR A 414 5.46 -9.77 -0.15
C TYR A 414 6.56 -10.50 -0.91
N LEU A 415 6.80 -10.07 -2.15
CA LEU A 415 7.66 -10.78 -3.09
C LEU A 415 8.89 -9.93 -3.43
N ARG A 416 10.09 -10.47 -3.26
CA ARG A 416 11.34 -9.85 -3.75
C ARG A 416 11.41 -9.96 -5.26
N THR A 417 11.18 -8.86 -5.98
CA THR A 417 11.15 -8.84 -7.45
C THR A 417 12.52 -8.64 -8.05
N ASP A 418 13.44 -8.02 -7.31
CA ASP A 418 14.79 -7.71 -7.74
C ASP A 418 15.74 -8.02 -6.58
N ALA A 419 16.93 -8.55 -6.86
CA ALA A 419 17.94 -8.80 -5.82
C ALA A 419 19.31 -8.29 -6.25
N PHE A 420 20.01 -7.62 -5.33
CA PHE A 420 21.38 -7.18 -5.57
C PHE A 420 22.31 -8.38 -5.85
N SER A 421 23.08 -8.31 -6.93
CA SER A 421 24.13 -9.26 -7.28
C SER A 421 25.49 -8.59 -7.21
N ALA A 422 26.35 -9.06 -6.30
CA ALA A 422 27.72 -8.59 -6.19
C ALA A 422 28.56 -8.89 -7.44
N GLU A 423 28.25 -9.99 -8.14
CA GLU A 423 28.91 -10.38 -9.39
C GLU A 423 28.52 -9.44 -10.54
N ALA A 424 27.23 -9.12 -10.67
CA ALA A 424 26.75 -8.20 -11.71
C ALA A 424 27.01 -6.73 -11.38
N GLY A 425 27.20 -6.41 -10.09
CA GLY A 425 27.30 -5.03 -9.61
C GLY A 425 25.98 -4.26 -9.74
N ASP A 426 24.84 -4.95 -9.78
CA ASP A 426 23.51 -4.37 -10.00
C ASP A 426 22.40 -5.27 -9.40
N TRP A 427 21.17 -4.77 -9.36
CA TRP A 427 19.97 -5.54 -9.01
C TRP A 427 19.46 -6.32 -10.21
N LEU A 428 19.31 -7.63 -10.05
CA LEU A 428 18.82 -8.52 -11.11
C LEU A 428 17.33 -8.83 -10.90
N PRO A 429 16.50 -8.76 -11.96
CA PRO A 429 15.08 -9.07 -11.87
C PRO A 429 14.87 -10.58 -11.70
N ARG A 430 14.00 -10.97 -10.76
CA ARG A 430 13.72 -12.36 -10.38
C ARG A 430 12.37 -12.87 -10.89
N VAL A 431 11.41 -11.99 -11.15
CA VAL A 431 10.07 -12.37 -11.67
C VAL A 431 10.17 -13.12 -13.01
N PRO A 432 11.01 -12.69 -13.99
CA PRO A 432 11.18 -13.43 -15.25
C PRO A 432 11.68 -14.87 -15.08
N GLU A 433 12.35 -15.22 -13.97
CA GLU A 433 12.85 -16.58 -13.70
C GLU A 433 11.73 -17.59 -13.42
N VAL A 434 10.51 -17.11 -13.09
CA VAL A 434 9.36 -17.95 -12.74
C VAL A 434 8.74 -18.63 -13.97
N GLN A 435 8.83 -18.02 -15.15
CA GLN A 435 8.33 -18.56 -16.43
C GLN A 435 6.83 -18.94 -16.43
N GLY A 436 6.02 -18.25 -15.62
CA GLY A 436 4.58 -18.46 -15.47
C GLY A 436 4.18 -19.33 -14.29
N CYS A 437 2.97 -19.13 -13.77
CA CYS A 437 2.43 -19.94 -12.67
C CYS A 437 0.91 -20.03 -12.72
N PHE A 438 0.36 -21.07 -12.12
CA PHE A 438 -1.06 -21.14 -11.81
C PHE A 438 -1.35 -20.58 -10.43
N LEU A 439 -2.36 -19.71 -10.35
CA LEU A 439 -3.05 -19.38 -9.11
C LEU A 439 -4.22 -20.36 -8.95
N GLU A 440 -4.21 -21.13 -7.88
CA GLU A 440 -5.29 -22.06 -7.51
C GLU A 440 -5.88 -21.66 -6.16
N ILE A 441 -7.20 -21.57 -6.07
CA ILE A 441 -7.91 -21.25 -4.82
C ILE A 441 -9.03 -22.26 -4.61
N SER A 442 -9.04 -22.91 -3.45
CA SER A 442 -10.13 -23.74 -2.97
C SER A 442 -10.78 -23.08 -1.76
N ALA A 443 -12.09 -23.23 -1.60
CA ALA A 443 -12.80 -22.71 -0.43
C ALA A 443 -13.88 -23.69 0.06
N VAL A 444 -14.26 -23.54 1.32
CA VAL A 444 -15.28 -24.38 1.98
C VAL A 444 -16.26 -23.52 2.79
N GLU A 445 -17.49 -23.98 2.90
CA GLU A 445 -18.46 -23.49 3.89
C GLU A 445 -18.43 -24.44 5.09
N PRO A 446 -17.77 -24.10 6.21
CA PRO A 446 -17.60 -25.05 7.31
C PRO A 446 -18.92 -25.43 8.00
N GLN A 447 -19.96 -24.59 7.88
CA GLN A 447 -21.23 -24.82 8.55
C GLN A 447 -22.12 -25.81 7.80
N THR A 448 -21.87 -26.08 6.52
CA THR A 448 -22.71 -26.99 5.73
C THR A 448 -21.98 -27.57 4.52
N ARG A 449 -22.33 -28.82 4.17
CA ARG A 449 -21.89 -29.47 2.93
C ARG A 449 -22.81 -29.16 1.74
N GLU A 450 -23.90 -28.45 1.98
CA GLU A 450 -24.89 -28.08 0.97
C GLU A 450 -24.48 -26.84 0.15
N ILE A 451 -23.31 -26.27 0.44
CA ILE A 451 -22.71 -25.17 -0.33
C ILE A 451 -21.37 -25.64 -0.88
N LEU A 452 -21.12 -25.32 -2.14
CA LEU A 452 -19.86 -25.56 -2.84
C LEU A 452 -19.32 -24.25 -3.38
N TYR A 453 -18.02 -24.02 -3.22
CA TYR A 453 -17.30 -23.04 -4.03
C TYR A 453 -16.62 -23.76 -5.19
N LEU A 454 -16.87 -23.32 -6.42
CA LEU A 454 -16.13 -23.82 -7.58
C LEU A 454 -14.66 -23.41 -7.46
N PRO A 455 -13.68 -24.34 -7.46
CA PRO A 455 -12.29 -23.96 -7.27
C PRO A 455 -11.78 -23.04 -8.38
N LEU A 456 -11.08 -21.98 -8.00
CA LEU A 456 -10.40 -21.11 -8.93
C LEU A 456 -9.11 -21.77 -9.41
N ARG A 457 -8.90 -21.70 -10.72
CA ARG A 457 -7.65 -22.07 -11.37
C ARG A 457 -7.41 -21.13 -12.54
N PHE A 458 -6.38 -20.30 -12.43
CA PHE A 458 -6.02 -19.30 -13.42
C PHE A 458 -4.52 -19.38 -13.74
N GLU A 459 -4.15 -19.37 -15.02
CA GLU A 459 -2.75 -19.34 -15.44
C GLU A 459 -2.29 -17.90 -15.65
N PHE A 460 -1.22 -17.48 -14.99
CA PHE A 460 -0.46 -16.32 -15.39
C PHE A 460 0.72 -16.77 -16.25
N SER A 461 0.78 -16.30 -17.49
CA SER A 461 1.96 -16.42 -18.35
C SER A 461 3.15 -15.63 -17.78
N ALA A 462 4.36 -15.88 -18.28
CA ALA A 462 5.55 -15.13 -17.87
C ALA A 462 5.38 -13.62 -18.08
N ALA A 463 4.87 -13.22 -19.25
CA ALA A 463 4.62 -11.80 -19.57
C ALA A 463 3.54 -11.19 -18.66
N GLU A 464 2.50 -11.96 -18.30
CA GLU A 464 1.50 -11.48 -17.36
C GLU A 464 2.08 -11.31 -15.96
N LEU A 465 2.90 -12.24 -15.48
CA LEU A 465 3.59 -12.12 -14.19
C LEU A 465 4.48 -10.87 -14.16
N GLU A 466 5.29 -10.63 -15.19
CA GLU A 466 6.11 -9.42 -15.28
C GLU A 466 5.26 -8.15 -15.33
N SER A 467 4.10 -8.21 -15.99
CA SER A 467 3.19 -7.06 -16.09
C SER A 467 2.43 -6.79 -14.79
N TRP A 468 2.17 -7.82 -13.96
CA TRP A 468 1.33 -7.74 -12.77
C TRP A 468 2.11 -7.78 -11.46
N ILE A 469 3.36 -8.25 -11.44
CA ILE A 469 4.22 -8.30 -10.25
C ILE A 469 5.39 -7.37 -10.52
N VAL A 470 5.14 -6.07 -10.31
CA VAL A 470 6.09 -5.01 -10.59
C VAL A 470 6.71 -4.54 -9.28
N GLY A 471 8.04 -4.45 -9.25
CA GLY A 471 8.78 -3.96 -8.08
C GLY A 471 8.26 -2.61 -7.59
N ASP A 472 8.27 -2.46 -6.27
CA ASP A 472 7.80 -1.27 -5.54
C ASP A 472 6.31 -0.95 -5.73
N ARG A 473 5.50 -1.87 -6.26
CA ARG A 473 4.05 -1.69 -6.45
C ARG A 473 3.23 -2.72 -5.68
N THR A 474 2.03 -2.32 -5.28
CA THR A 474 0.99 -3.25 -4.81
C THR A 474 0.20 -3.78 -6.01
N THR A 475 -0.21 -5.04 -5.98
CA THR A 475 -1.15 -5.67 -6.92
C THR A 475 -2.29 -6.26 -6.12
N LEU A 476 -3.48 -5.67 -6.29
CA LEU A 476 -4.72 -6.16 -5.71
C LEU A 476 -5.43 -7.08 -6.70
N ILE A 477 -5.65 -8.31 -6.28
CA ILE A 477 -6.41 -9.33 -6.99
C ILE A 477 -7.70 -9.56 -6.21
N ASP A 478 -8.80 -8.96 -6.67
CA ASP A 478 -10.13 -9.29 -6.15
C ASP A 478 -10.59 -10.61 -6.80
N VAL A 479 -10.95 -11.58 -5.97
CA VAL A 479 -11.41 -12.90 -6.41
C VAL A 479 -12.88 -13.04 -6.06
N GLU A 480 -13.70 -13.25 -7.07
CA GLU A 480 -15.10 -13.61 -6.94
C GLU A 480 -15.27 -15.10 -7.18
N LEU A 481 -15.41 -15.89 -6.12
CA LEU A 481 -15.64 -17.34 -6.22
C LEU A 481 -17.12 -17.65 -6.48
N LEU A 482 -17.39 -18.57 -7.41
CA LEU A 482 -18.75 -19.05 -7.64
C LEU A 482 -19.21 -19.98 -6.50
N ARG A 483 -20.20 -19.52 -5.73
CA ARG A 483 -20.89 -20.23 -4.67
C ARG A 483 -22.16 -20.89 -5.22
N LEU A 484 -22.20 -22.22 -5.25
CA LEU A 484 -23.38 -22.98 -5.68
C LEU A 484 -24.09 -23.60 -4.46
N PRO A 485 -25.43 -23.49 -4.37
CA PRO A 485 -26.24 -24.28 -3.45
C PRO A 485 -26.53 -25.68 -4.02
N SER A 486 -26.63 -26.67 -3.14
CA SER A 486 -27.04 -28.01 -3.53
C SER A 486 -28.54 -28.07 -3.89
N PRO A 487 -28.97 -29.04 -4.69
CA PRO A 487 -30.39 -29.31 -4.92
C PRO A 487 -31.18 -29.67 -3.64
N GLY A 488 -30.50 -30.03 -2.56
CA GLY A 488 -31.12 -30.34 -1.26
C GLY A 488 -31.55 -29.09 -0.48
N ILE A 489 -31.03 -27.91 -0.80
CA ILE A 489 -31.40 -26.64 -0.12
C ILE A 489 -32.85 -26.26 -0.42
N PHE A 490 -33.32 -26.53 -1.65
CA PHE A 490 -34.68 -26.26 -2.06
C PHE A 490 -35.17 -27.37 -2.98
N THR A 491 -36.19 -28.09 -2.53
CA THR A 491 -36.83 -29.17 -3.30
C THR A 491 -38.29 -28.81 -3.54
N LEU A 492 -38.73 -28.86 -4.79
CA LEU A 492 -40.15 -28.82 -5.11
C LEU A 492 -40.76 -30.18 -4.78
N VAL A 493 -41.66 -30.21 -3.81
CA VAL A 493 -42.51 -31.37 -3.56
C VAL A 493 -43.69 -31.23 -4.49
N GLY A 494 -43.80 -32.13 -5.47
CA GLY A 494 -44.95 -32.16 -6.38
C GLY A 494 -46.25 -32.41 -5.61
N SER A 495 -47.29 -31.64 -5.94
CA SER A 495 -48.69 -31.93 -5.60
C SER A 495 -49.21 -33.11 -6.40
#